data_AF-A0A0W0R6J3-F1
#
_entry.id   AF-A0A0W0R6J3-F1
#
_cell.length_a   1.000
_cell.length_b   1.000
_cell.length_c   1.000
_cell.angle_alpha   90.00
_cell.angle_beta   90.00
_cell.angle_gamma   90.00
#
_symmetry.space_group_name_H-M   'P 1'
#
loop_
_entity.id
_entity.type
_entity.pdbx_description
1 polymer ?
#
loop_
_entity_poly.entity_id
_entity_poly.type
_entity_poly.pdbx_seq_one_letter_code
_entity_poly.pdbx_strand_id
1 'polypeptide(L)' 'MCTLRDVVIFFAGAEFFHTLSHIILPYFVSMPLDIGVMVLTPSLNLWIIGINALITVALLGWAYKLKRKT' A
#
# COMPACT_ATOMS: atom_id res chain seq x y z
N MET A 1 -4.21 3.72 24.86
CA MET A 1 -4.34 4.98 24.08
C MET A 1 -3.64 4.77 22.76
N CYS A 2 -4.33 4.92 21.62
CA CYS A 2 -3.67 4.84 20.31
C CYS A 2 -2.82 6.09 20.10
N THR A 3 -1.51 5.92 19.90
CA THR A 3 -0.62 7.03 19.58
C THR A 3 -0.66 7.32 18.08
N LEU A 4 -0.26 8.53 17.67
CA LEU A 4 -0.09 8.85 16.25
C LEU A 4 0.85 7.87 15.55
N ARG A 5 1.88 7.39 16.27
CA ARG A 5 2.80 6.36 15.75
C ARG A 5 2.06 5.06 15.41
N ASP A 6 1.16 4.60 16.27
CA ASP A 6 0.40 3.37 16.03
C ASP A 6 -0.49 3.49 14.80
N VAL A 7 -1.11 4.66 14.61
CA VAL A 7 -1.92 4.98 13.43
C VAL A 7 -1.07 4.97 12.16
N VAL A 8 0.11 5.61 12.18
CA VAL A 8 1.02 5.64 11.02
C VAL A 8 1.55 4.24 10.70
N ILE A 9 1.88 3.42 11.70
CA ILE A 9 2.30 2.03 11.49
C ILE A 9 1.16 1.18 10.91
N PHE A 10 -0.07 1.38 11.39
CA PHE A 10 -1.24 0.69 10.84
C PHE A 10 -1.43 1.00 9.35
N PHE A 11 -1.36 2.27 8.96
CA PHE A 11 -1.45 2.66 7.54
C PHE A 11 -0.27 2.13 6.72
N ALA A 12 0.95 2.14 7.25
CA ALA A 12 2.09 1.52 6.58
C ALA A 12 1.85 0.02 6.32
N GLY A 13 1.24 -0.69 7.28
CA GLY A 13 0.84 -2.08 7.10
C GLY A 13 -0.25 -2.25 6.04
N ALA A 14 -1.29 -1.40 6.05
CA ALA A 14 -2.36 -1.45 5.06
C ALA A 14 -1.83 -1.25 3.63
N GLU A 15 -0.97 -0.26 3.42
CA GLU A 15 -0.32 0.01 2.13
C GLU A 15 0.60 -1.13 1.66
N PHE A 16 1.31 -1.77 2.59
CA PHE A 16 2.11 -2.96 2.31
C PHE A 16 1.24 -4.12 1.81
N PHE A 17 0.16 -4.45 2.52
CA PHE A 17 -0.74 -5.53 2.11
C PHE A 17 -1.50 -5.20 0.82
N HIS A 18 -1.83 -3.92 0.60
CA HIS A 18 -2.43 -3.47 -0.64
C HIS A 18 -1.44 -3.67 -1.81
N THR A 19 -0.17 -3.30 -1.64
CA THR A 19 0.90 -3.58 -2.61
C THR A 19 1.02 -5.07 -2.91
N LEU A 20 1.02 -5.90 -1.86
CA LEU A 20 1.10 -7.35 -2.00
C LEU A 20 -0.09 -7.91 -2.77
N SER A 21 -1.30 -7.39 -2.55
CA SER A 21 -2.47 -7.80 -3.32
C SER A 21 -2.32 -7.51 -4.82
N HIS A 22 -1.74 -6.37 -5.21
CA HIS A 22 -1.50 -6.06 -6.63
C HIS A 22 -0.37 -6.88 -7.26
N ILE A 23 0.63 -7.30 -6.47
CA ILE A 23 1.67 -8.24 -6.93
C ILE A 23 1.05 -9.62 -7.19
N ILE A 24 0.13 -10.04 -6.32
CA ILE A 24 -0.47 -11.37 -6.36
C ILE A 24 -1.63 -11.43 -7.38
N LEU A 25 -2.33 -10.32 -7.61
CA LEU A 25 -3.54 -10.27 -8.45
C LEU A 25 -3.39 -10.92 -9.84
N PRO A 26 -2.30 -10.70 -10.61
CA PRO A 26 -2.15 -11.28 -11.95
C PRO A 26 -2.03 -12.81 -11.97
N TYR A 27 -1.71 -13.45 -10.83
CA TYR A 27 -1.69 -14.91 -10.72
C TYR A 27 -3.10 -15.50 -10.60
N PHE A 28 -4.08 -14.70 -10.18
CA PHE A 28 -5.47 -15.13 -9.98
C PHE A 28 -6.40 -14.64 -11.09
N VAL A 29 -6.09 -13.50 -11.72
CA VAL A 29 -6.95 -12.86 -12.71
C VAL A 29 -6.12 -12.36 -13.89
N SER A 30 -6.59 -12.63 -15.10
CA SER A 30 -5.98 -12.08 -16.32
C SER A 30 -6.29 -10.59 -16.45
N MET A 31 -5.27 -9.82 -16.85
CA MET A 31 -5.40 -8.38 -17.06
C MET A 31 -5.47 -8.04 -18.56
N PRO A 32 -6.17 -6.97 -18.98
CA PRO A 32 -6.79 -5.92 -18.15
C PRO A 32 -8.06 -6.38 -17.43
N LEU A 33 -8.25 -5.92 -16.19
CA LEU A 33 -9.42 -6.22 -15.36
C LEU A 33 -10.38 -5.03 -15.32
N ASP A 34 -11.59 -5.19 -15.82
CA ASP A 34 -12.65 -4.19 -15.67
C ASP A 34 -13.31 -4.34 -14.30
N ILE A 35 -13.15 -3.33 -13.45
CA ILE A 35 -13.74 -3.26 -12.09
C ILE A 35 -15.01 -2.40 -12.06
N GLY A 36 -15.59 -2.06 -13.23
CA GLY A 36 -16.83 -1.30 -13.41
C GLY A 36 -16.64 0.22 -13.34
N VAL A 37 -15.74 0.70 -12.49
CA VAL A 37 -15.41 2.14 -12.39
C VAL A 37 -14.15 2.53 -13.15
N MET A 38 -13.26 1.57 -13.40
CA MET A 38 -12.06 1.76 -14.21
C MET A 38 -11.60 0.41 -14.78
N VAL A 39 -10.77 0.48 -15.81
CA VAL A 39 -10.05 -0.70 -16.31
C VAL A 39 -8.65 -0.73 -15.70
N LEU A 40 -8.39 -1.71 -14.84
CA LEU A 40 -7.08 -1.96 -14.27
C LEU A 40 -6.19 -2.66 -15.31
N THR A 41 -5.37 -1.88 -15.99
CA THR A 41 -4.40 -2.40 -16.97
C THR A 41 -3.13 -2.93 -16.31
N PRO A 42 -2.34 -3.78 -17.00
CA PRO A 42 -1.02 -4.22 -16.51
C PRO A 42 -0.09 -3.09 -16.11
N SER A 43 -0.04 -2.02 -16.91
CA SER A 43 0.77 -0.85 -16.63
C SER A 43 0.27 -0.08 -15.41
N LEU A 44 -1.05 0.11 -15.27
CA LEU A 44 -1.63 0.79 -14.12
C LEU A 44 -1.39 0.01 -12.82
N ASN A 45 -1.53 -1.32 -12.85
CA ASN A 45 -1.23 -2.18 -11.69
C ASN A 45 0.24 -2.07 -11.25
N LEU A 46 1.18 -2.03 -12.21
CA LEU A 46 2.60 -1.80 -11.89
C LEU A 46 2.84 -0.42 -11.26
N TRP A 47 2.17 0.62 -11.74
CA TRP A 47 2.23 1.95 -11.13
C TRP A 47 1.68 1.96 -9.70
N ILE A 48 0.56 1.28 -9.45
CA ILE A 48 -0.04 1.16 -8.12
C ILE A 48 0.94 0.45 -7.16
N ILE A 49 1.59 -0.63 -7.60
CA ILE A 49 2.63 -1.30 -6.81
C ILE A 49 3.75 -0.33 -6.44
N GLY A 50 4.28 0.41 -7.42
CA GLY A 50 5.38 1.34 -7.20
C GLY A 50 5.03 2.48 -6.24
N ILE A 51 3.85 3.08 -6.41
CA ILE A 51 3.38 4.20 -5.57
C ILE A 51 3.13 3.72 -4.14
N ASN A 52 2.41 2.61 -3.94
CA ASN A 52 2.11 2.12 -2.60
C ASN A 52 3.36 1.62 -1.86
N ALA A 53 4.33 1.04 -2.58
CA ALA A 53 5.63 0.71 -1.99
C ALA A 53 6.37 1.97 -1.50
N LEU A 54 6.37 3.05 -2.29
CA LEU A 54 6.97 4.33 -1.90
C LEU A 54 6.27 4.94 -0.68
N ILE A 55 4.93 4.94 -0.66
CA ILE A 55 4.12 5.43 0.46
C ILE A 55 4.42 4.61 1.72
N THR A 56 4.47 3.28 1.61
CA THR A 56 4.82 2.38 2.72
C THR A 56 6.16 2.77 3.35
N VAL A 57 7.20 2.95 2.54
CA VAL A 57 8.54 3.35 3.02
C VAL A 57 8.51 4.74 3.67
N ALA A 58 7.79 5.69 3.08
CA ALA A 58 7.64 7.03 3.64
C ALA A 58 6.92 7.00 5.02
N LEU A 59 5.86 6.21 5.16
CA LEU A 59 5.13 6.05 6.41
C LEU A 59 5.99 5.37 7.49
N LEU A 60 6.75 4.33 7.15
CA LEU A 60 7.69 3.70 8.08
C LEU A 60 8.78 4.67 8.52
N GLY A 61 9.34 5.45 7.58
CA GLY A 61 10.30 6.51 7.88
C GLY A 61 9.73 7.59 8.78
N TRP A 62 8.45 7.94 8.60
CA TRP A 62 7.76 8.88 9.48
C TRP A 62 7.50 8.29 10.87
N ALA A 63 7.02 7.06 10.96
CA ALA A 63 6.81 6.34 12.22
C ALA A 63 8.09 6.23 13.04
N TYR A 64 9.24 6.04 12.38
CA TYR A 64 10.55 6.03 13.04
C TYR A 64 10.90 7.37 13.70
N LYS A 65 10.52 8.50 13.07
CA LYS A 65 10.73 9.85 13.62
C LYS A 65 9.76 10.20 14.76
N LEU A 66 8.61 9.53 14.84
CA LEU A 66 7.65 9.74 15.92
C LEU A 66 8.18 9.09 17.21
N LYS A 67 8.65 9.93 18.15
CA LYS A 67 9.07 9.46 19.48
C LYS A 67 7.93 8.71 20.15
N ARG A 68 8.25 7.54 20.74
CA ARG A 68 7.36 6.86 21.68
C ARG A 68 7.18 7.82 22.87
N LYS A 69 6.03 8.48 22.97
CA LYS A 69 5.65 9.14 24.23
C LYS A 69 5.43 8.00 25.22
N THR A 70 6.42 7.81 26.09
CA THR A 70 6.38 6.87 27.21
C THR A 70 5.27 7.26 28.17
#